data_AF-A0A1B0G9F4-F1
#
_entry.id   AF-A0A1B0G9F4-F1
#
_cell.length_a   1.000
_cell.length_b   1.000
_cell.length_c   1.000
_cell.angle_alpha   90.00
_cell.angle_beta   90.00
_cell.angle_gamma   90.00
#
_symmetry.space_group_name_H-M   'P 1'
#
loop_
_entity.id
_entity.type
_entity.pdbx_description
1 polymer ?
#
loop_
_entity_poly.entity_id
_entity_poly.type
_entity_poly.pdbx_seq_one_letter_code
_entity_poly.pdbx_strand_id
1 'polypeptide(L)'
;MHPFKDSTIKSWMLYVIGLLIPIGVMLLVEILQSRHNERISNGNSTSRRYVFMDYEIPDWMLEAYKKIGIFGFGVLVTQLTTDIAKYSIGRLRPHFFAVCQPIMPDGTTCASFLNQNKYIMDFHCNGVGSTERMLKEARLSFPSGHSSFSFFTMVYLAMYLQSRMTWQGSKLLRHFLQFCFIMVAWYTALSR
;
A
#
# COMPACT_ATOMS: atom_id res chain seq x y z
N MET A 1 23.17 9.28 16.73
CA MET A 1 22.67 9.37 15.33
C MET A 1 22.18 8.00 14.90
N HIS A 2 21.04 7.91 14.21
CA HIS A 2 20.55 6.64 13.69
C HIS A 2 21.26 6.29 12.37
N PRO A 3 21.79 5.06 12.20
CA PRO A 3 22.42 4.64 10.97
C PRO A 3 21.38 4.47 9.85
N PHE A 4 21.82 4.66 8.59
CA PHE A 4 21.01 4.29 7.43
C PHE A 4 20.85 2.76 7.43
N LYS A 5 19.60 2.30 7.42
CA LYS A 5 19.26 0.89 7.27
C LYS A 5 18.43 0.74 6.01
N ASP A 6 18.77 -0.29 5.23
CA ASP A 6 17.98 -0.63 4.06
C ASP A 6 16.57 -1.05 4.45
N SER A 7 15.66 -0.78 3.53
CA SER A 7 14.26 -1.15 3.62
C SER A 7 14.06 -2.65 3.75
N THR A 8 13.50 -3.13 4.87
CA THR A 8 13.13 -4.55 5.07
C THR A 8 12.16 -5.05 3.99
N ILE A 9 11.26 -4.17 3.52
CA ILE A 9 10.26 -4.47 2.47
C ILE A 9 10.52 -3.59 1.24
N LYS A 10 11.04 -4.18 0.15
CA LYS A 10 11.24 -3.45 -1.11
C LYS A 10 9.90 -2.97 -1.70
N SER A 11 9.90 -1.80 -2.34
CA SER A 11 8.68 -1.20 -2.88
C SER A 11 7.99 -2.06 -3.94
N TRP A 12 8.76 -2.74 -4.80
CA TRP A 12 8.20 -3.66 -5.79
C TRP A 12 7.47 -4.84 -5.12
N MET A 13 8.02 -5.36 -4.02
CA MET A 13 7.42 -6.49 -3.31
C MET A 13 6.08 -6.09 -2.69
N LEU A 14 5.98 -4.86 -2.18
CA LEU A 14 4.74 -4.30 -1.67
C LEU A 14 3.66 -4.20 -2.75
N TYR A 15 4.00 -3.66 -3.93
CA TYR A 15 3.03 -3.55 -5.03
C TYR A 15 2.61 -4.90 -5.57
N VAL A 16 3.55 -5.85 -5.72
CA VAL A 16 3.27 -7.20 -6.19
C VAL A 16 2.35 -7.92 -5.20
N ILE A 17 2.72 -7.97 -3.91
CA ILE A 17 1.93 -8.67 -2.88
C ILE A 17 0.59 -7.98 -2.67
N GLY A 18 0.58 -6.65 -2.53
CA GLY A 18 -0.63 -5.88 -2.23
C GLY A 18 -1.59 -5.70 -3.41
N LEU A 19 -1.21 -6.04 -4.64
CA LEU A 19 -2.13 -6.11 -5.77
C LEU A 19 -2.51 -7.54 -6.12
N LEU A 20 -1.54 -8.46 -6.21
CA LEU A 20 -1.81 -9.84 -6.61
C LEU A 20 -2.68 -10.58 -5.60
N ILE A 21 -2.43 -10.41 -4.29
CA ILE A 21 -3.22 -11.11 -3.27
C ILE A 21 -4.68 -10.62 -3.30
N PRO A 22 -4.98 -9.31 -3.22
CA PRO A 22 -6.38 -8.86 -3.26
C PRO A 22 -7.09 -9.23 -4.57
N ILE A 23 -6.43 -9.06 -5.72
CA ILE A 23 -7.03 -9.42 -7.02
C ILE A 23 -7.31 -10.92 -7.09
N GLY A 24 -6.35 -11.76 -6.68
CA GLY A 24 -6.52 -13.21 -6.66
C GLY A 24 -7.65 -13.66 -5.74
N VAL A 25 -7.76 -13.06 -4.54
CA VAL A 25 -8.85 -13.34 -3.61
C VAL A 25 -10.20 -12.88 -4.17
N MET A 26 -10.28 -11.69 -4.78
CA MET A 26 -11.52 -11.21 -5.41
C MET A 26 -11.97 -12.14 -6.54
N LEU A 27 -11.07 -12.54 -7.43
CA LEU A 27 -11.39 -13.49 -8.50
C LEU A 27 -11.90 -14.82 -7.95
N LEU A 28 -11.23 -15.37 -6.95
CA LEU A 28 -11.63 -16.63 -6.32
C LEU A 28 -13.02 -16.51 -5.67
N VAL A 29 -13.28 -15.42 -4.94
CA VAL A 29 -14.58 -15.18 -4.29
C VAL A 29 -15.71 -15.05 -5.32
N GLU A 30 -15.51 -14.30 -6.40
CA GLU A 30 -16.53 -14.15 -7.45
C GLU A 30 -16.78 -15.47 -8.20
N ILE A 31 -15.74 -16.26 -8.48
CA ILE A 31 -15.89 -17.60 -9.09
C ILE A 31 -16.68 -18.54 -8.17
N LEU A 32 -16.35 -18.58 -6.88
CA LEU A 32 -17.07 -19.41 -5.91
C LEU A 32 -18.52 -18.97 -5.75
N GLN A 33 -18.77 -17.65 -5.71
CA GLN A 33 -20.11 -17.09 -5.57
C GLN A 33 -20.97 -17.34 -6.80
N SER A 34 -20.40 -17.21 -8.00
CA SER A 34 -21.07 -17.55 -9.26
C SER A 34 -21.46 -19.03 -9.29
N ARG A 35 -20.54 -19.94 -8.97
CA ARG A 35 -20.84 -21.39 -8.89
C ARG A 35 -21.91 -21.73 -7.85
N HIS A 36 -21.88 -21.06 -6.71
CA HIS A 36 -22.87 -21.24 -5.66
C HIS A 36 -24.26 -20.76 -6.10
N ASN A 37 -24.33 -19.60 -6.75
CA ASN A 37 -25.58 -19.06 -7.27
C ASN A 37 -26.15 -19.92 -8.41
N GLU A 38 -25.30 -20.44 -9.30
CA GLU A 38 -25.72 -21.39 -10.35
C GLU A 38 -26.33 -22.66 -9.75
N ARG A 39 -25.72 -23.20 -8.69
CA ARG A 39 -26.27 -24.36 -7.97
C ARG A 39 -27.61 -24.08 -7.30
N ILE A 40 -27.79 -22.90 -6.69
CA ILE A 40 -29.05 -22.53 -6.04
C ILE A 40 -30.15 -22.23 -7.08
N SER A 41 -29.76 -21.67 -8.23
CA SER A 41 -30.69 -21.22 -9.27
C SER A 41 -31.35 -22.35 -10.07
N ASN A 42 -30.80 -23.58 -10.06
CA ASN A 42 -31.41 -24.76 -10.70
C ASN A 42 -31.93 -24.49 -12.13
N GLY A 43 -31.19 -23.71 -12.92
CA GLY A 43 -31.49 -23.45 -14.33
C GLY A 43 -32.68 -22.53 -14.63
N ASN A 44 -33.36 -21.96 -13.62
CA ASN A 44 -34.53 -21.10 -13.81
C ASN A 44 -34.22 -19.60 -13.81
N SER A 45 -32.98 -19.18 -13.53
CA SER A 45 -32.61 -17.76 -13.67
C SER A 45 -32.11 -17.46 -15.08
N THR A 46 -32.78 -16.51 -15.72
CA THR A 46 -32.33 -15.81 -16.92
C THR A 46 -31.07 -14.98 -16.59
N SER A 47 -29.90 -15.63 -16.55
CA SER A 47 -28.64 -14.89 -16.51
C SER A 47 -28.60 -13.95 -17.70
N ARG A 48 -28.41 -12.65 -17.43
CA ARG A 48 -28.26 -11.63 -18.45
C ARG A 48 -26.98 -11.92 -19.23
N ARG A 49 -27.10 -12.60 -20.36
CA ARG A 49 -25.97 -12.88 -21.25
C ARG A 49 -25.53 -11.57 -21.90
N TYR A 50 -24.34 -11.10 -21.51
CA TYR A 50 -23.71 -9.96 -22.17
C TYR A 50 -22.83 -10.52 -23.28
N VAL A 51 -23.27 -10.31 -24.53
CA VAL A 51 -22.52 -10.72 -25.73
C VAL A 51 -21.69 -9.52 -26.19
N PHE A 52 -20.37 -9.68 -26.23
CA PHE A 52 -19.46 -8.69 -26.79
C PHE A 52 -18.72 -9.31 -27.97
N MET A 53 -18.94 -8.79 -29.18
CA MET A 53 -18.33 -9.28 -30.44
C MET A 53 -18.37 -10.81 -30.57
N ASP A 54 -19.56 -11.40 -30.45
CA ASP A 54 -19.83 -12.85 -30.55
C ASP A 54 -19.18 -13.75 -29.49
N TYR A 55 -18.50 -13.19 -28.48
CA TYR A 55 -18.07 -13.91 -27.29
C TYR A 55 -19.06 -13.71 -26.14
N GLU A 56 -19.59 -14.81 -25.59
CA GLU A 56 -20.40 -14.79 -24.37
C GLU A 56 -19.46 -14.55 -23.17
N ILE A 57 -19.57 -13.38 -22.53
CA ILE A 57 -18.76 -13.09 -21.34
C ILE A 57 -19.44 -13.71 -20.12
N PRO A 58 -18.74 -14.52 -19.31
CA PRO A 58 -19.33 -15.12 -18.12
C PRO A 58 -19.62 -14.06 -17.04
N ASP A 59 -20.75 -14.21 -16.34
CA ASP A 59 -21.23 -13.22 -15.34
C ASP A 59 -20.21 -12.93 -14.23
N TRP A 60 -19.46 -13.95 -13.79
CA TRP A 60 -18.41 -13.79 -12.77
C TRP A 60 -17.30 -12.83 -13.20
N MET A 61 -16.98 -12.79 -14.50
CA MET A 61 -15.92 -11.94 -15.04
C MET A 61 -16.35 -10.47 -15.06
N LEU A 62 -17.62 -10.20 -15.37
CA LEU A 62 -18.16 -8.83 -15.34
C LEU A 62 -18.25 -8.28 -13.93
N GLU A 63 -18.74 -9.08 -12.98
CA GLU A 63 -18.78 -8.67 -11.58
C GLU A 63 -17.37 -8.49 -11.02
N ALA A 64 -16.44 -9.42 -11.30
CA ALA A 64 -15.03 -9.25 -10.94
C ALA A 64 -14.43 -7.97 -11.52
N TYR A 65 -14.66 -7.67 -12.81
CA TYR A 65 -14.16 -6.46 -13.46
C TYR A 65 -14.65 -5.18 -12.75
N LYS A 66 -15.95 -5.09 -12.43
CA LYS A 66 -16.51 -3.94 -11.71
C LYS A 66 -15.85 -3.75 -10.34
N LYS A 67 -15.66 -4.83 -9.57
CA LYS A 67 -15.08 -4.76 -8.22
C LYS A 67 -13.58 -4.45 -8.25
N ILE A 68 -12.83 -5.12 -9.12
CA ILE A 68 -11.40 -4.89 -9.31
C ILE A 68 -11.16 -3.46 -9.83
N GLY A 69 -12.02 -2.95 -10.71
CA GLY A 69 -11.95 -1.56 -11.19
C GLY A 69 -12.08 -0.54 -10.06
N ILE A 70 -13.07 -0.71 -9.17
CA ILE A 70 -13.25 0.17 -8.00
C ILE A 70 -12.04 0.06 -7.04
N PHE A 71 -11.55 -1.16 -6.81
CA PHE A 71 -10.35 -1.38 -6.01
C PHE A 71 -9.13 -0.64 -6.59
N GLY A 72 -8.86 -0.81 -7.89
CA GLY A 72 -7.76 -0.17 -8.59
C GLY A 72 -7.86 1.36 -8.54
N PHE A 73 -9.05 1.92 -8.73
CA PHE A 73 -9.28 3.35 -8.58
C PHE A 73 -8.92 3.83 -7.16
N GLY A 74 -9.36 3.11 -6.12
CA GLY A 74 -9.03 3.47 -4.74
C GLY A 74 -7.54 3.37 -4.42
N VAL A 75 -6.83 2.39 -5.01
CA VAL A 75 -5.36 2.30 -4.91
C VAL A 75 -4.70 3.55 -5.49
N LEU A 76 -5.11 3.95 -6.70
CA LEU A 76 -4.55 5.12 -7.39
C LEU A 76 -4.80 6.40 -6.58
N VAL A 77 -6.03 6.61 -6.10
CA VAL A 77 -6.37 7.78 -5.27
C VAL A 77 -5.54 7.81 -3.97
N THR A 78 -5.38 6.67 -3.31
CA THR A 78 -4.58 6.57 -2.07
C THR A 78 -3.10 6.87 -2.33
N GLN A 79 -2.54 6.36 -3.42
CA GLN A 79 -1.15 6.60 -3.80
C GLN A 79 -0.92 8.08 -4.13
N LEU A 80 -1.80 8.68 -4.95
CA LEU A 80 -1.74 10.11 -5.28
C LEU A 80 -1.83 10.98 -4.04
N THR A 81 -2.76 10.69 -3.13
CA THR A 81 -2.94 11.45 -1.88
C THR A 81 -1.69 11.35 -1.00
N THR A 82 -1.11 10.15 -0.88
CA THR A 82 0.12 9.94 -0.10
C THR A 82 1.27 10.73 -0.69
N ASP A 83 1.45 10.70 -2.01
CA ASP A 83 2.56 11.38 -2.65
C ASP A 83 2.41 12.90 -2.58
N ILE A 84 1.20 13.43 -2.77
CA ILE A 84 0.90 14.85 -2.51
C ILE A 84 1.30 15.21 -1.08
N ALA A 85 0.80 14.48 -0.09
CA ALA A 85 1.08 14.76 1.31
C ALA A 85 2.57 14.72 1.67
N LYS A 86 3.35 13.79 1.08
CA LYS A 86 4.81 13.73 1.29
C LYS A 86 5.51 15.00 0.82
N TYR A 87 5.15 15.47 -0.38
CA TYR A 87 5.74 16.68 -0.94
C TYR A 87 5.22 17.95 -0.26
N SER A 88 4.00 17.94 0.29
CA SER A 88 3.47 19.05 1.07
C SER A 88 4.14 19.20 2.43
N ILE A 89 4.41 18.09 3.12
CA ILE A 89 4.87 18.09 4.52
C ILE A 89 6.40 18.16 4.62
N GLY A 90 7.15 17.46 3.77
CA GLY A 90 8.61 17.60 3.67
C GLY A 90 9.41 17.34 4.96
N ARG A 91 8.88 16.51 5.87
CA ARG A 91 9.54 16.21 7.15
C ARG A 91 10.79 15.35 6.93
N LEU A 92 11.82 15.60 7.74
CA LEU A 92 13.09 14.89 7.70
C LEU A 92 12.96 13.48 8.32
N ARG A 93 13.68 12.49 7.77
CA ARG A 93 13.76 11.14 8.33
C ARG A 93 14.79 11.07 9.48
N PRO A 94 14.66 10.12 10.43
CA PRO A 94 15.63 9.97 11.53
C PRO A 94 17.08 9.71 11.10
N HIS A 95 17.28 9.10 9.93
CA HIS A 95 18.60 8.85 9.33
C HIS A 95 19.11 10.00 8.46
N PHE A 96 18.42 11.15 8.44
CA PHE A 96 18.81 12.32 7.64
C PHE A 96 20.25 12.74 7.89
N PHE A 97 20.68 12.80 9.16
CA PHE A 97 22.05 13.18 9.52
C PHE A 97 23.11 12.22 8.97
N ALA A 98 22.81 10.92 8.91
CA ALA A 98 23.72 9.92 8.38
C ALA A 98 23.89 10.04 6.86
N VAL A 99 22.85 10.45 6.14
CA VAL A 99 22.84 10.54 4.67
C VAL A 99 23.34 11.91 4.18
N CYS A 100 22.83 13.01 4.77
CA CYS A 100 23.13 14.36 4.33
C CYS A 100 24.49 14.86 4.84
N GLN A 101 24.87 14.52 6.08
CA GLN A 101 26.08 15.05 6.74
C GLN A 101 26.17 16.59 6.58
N PRO A 102 25.34 17.35 7.31
CA PRO A 102 25.20 18.79 7.11
C PRO A 102 26.48 19.55 7.47
N ILE A 103 26.92 20.41 6.56
CA ILE A 103 28.03 21.36 6.70
C ILE A 103 27.44 22.77 6.65
N MET A 104 27.81 23.61 7.62
CA MET A 104 27.37 25.00 7.70
C MET A 104 28.15 25.87 6.70
N PRO A 105 27.66 27.08 6.34
CA PRO A 105 28.39 28.00 5.46
C PRO A 105 29.81 28.31 5.95
N ASP A 106 30.01 28.32 7.27
CA ASP A 106 31.30 28.56 7.92
C ASP A 106 32.25 27.34 7.90
N GLY A 107 31.88 26.26 7.21
CA GLY A 107 32.63 25.00 7.16
C GLY A 107 32.59 24.17 8.46
N THR A 108 31.85 24.63 9.47
CA THR A 108 31.67 23.92 10.73
C THR A 108 30.62 22.81 10.59
N THR A 109 30.62 21.86 11.55
CA THR A 109 29.66 20.74 11.57
C THR A 109 28.71 20.89 12.76
N CYS A 110 27.62 20.11 12.78
CA CYS A 110 26.70 20.08 13.92
C CYS A 110 27.36 19.57 15.22
N ALA A 111 28.51 18.90 15.15
CA ALA A 111 29.25 18.43 16.32
C ALA A 111 30.12 19.52 16.96
N SER A 112 30.41 20.60 16.23
CA SER A 112 31.21 21.72 16.72
C SER A 112 30.50 22.43 17.88
N PHE A 113 31.26 22.78 18.92
CA PHE A 113 30.75 23.47 20.12
C PHE A 113 29.93 24.73 19.79
N LEU A 114 30.31 25.45 18.73
CA LEU A 114 29.66 26.68 18.27
C LEU A 114 28.21 26.49 17.78
N ASN A 115 27.86 25.26 17.38
CA ASN A 115 26.58 24.88 16.78
C ASN A 115 25.72 24.00 17.70
N GLN A 116 26.20 23.71 18.92
CA GLN A 116 25.42 22.96 19.90
C GLN A 116 24.18 23.75 20.32
N ASN A 117 23.03 23.07 20.36
CA ASN A 117 21.72 23.63 20.72
C ASN A 117 21.23 24.82 19.87
N LYS A 118 21.82 25.04 18.68
CA LYS A 118 21.32 26.02 17.72
C LYS A 118 20.42 25.36 16.69
N TYR A 119 19.34 26.05 16.34
CA TYR A 119 18.51 25.67 15.22
C TYR A 119 19.12 26.19 13.93
N ILE A 120 19.52 25.29 13.02
CA ILE A 120 20.25 25.59 11.80
C ILE A 120 19.33 25.37 10.61
N MET A 121 19.10 26.43 9.83
CA MET A 121 18.27 26.37 8.62
C MET A 121 19.12 26.26 7.35
N ASP A 122 20.26 26.96 7.33
CA ASP A 122 21.14 27.00 6.16
C ASP A 122 22.29 26.01 6.33
N PHE A 123 22.30 24.98 5.48
CA PHE A 123 23.34 23.97 5.45
C PHE A 123 23.45 23.35 4.05
N HIS A 124 24.63 22.85 3.73
CA HIS A 124 24.88 22.03 2.56
C HIS A 124 25.09 20.58 2.99
N CYS A 125 24.55 19.64 2.20
CA CYS A 125 24.80 18.21 2.44
C CYS A 125 26.13 17.83 1.79
N ASN A 126 27.07 17.29 2.58
CA ASN A 126 28.31 16.72 2.05
C ASN A 126 28.03 15.44 1.22
N GLY A 127 27.07 14.63 1.67
CA GLY A 127 26.55 13.50 0.90
C GLY A 127 27.58 12.42 0.53
N VAL A 128 28.65 12.25 1.31
CA VAL A 128 29.72 11.29 0.99
C VAL A 128 29.15 9.87 1.02
N GLY A 129 29.10 9.22 -0.14
CA GLY A 129 28.57 7.86 -0.30
C GLY A 129 27.04 7.77 -0.42
N SER A 130 26.33 8.90 -0.60
CA SER A 130 24.88 8.91 -0.81
C SER A 130 24.49 9.47 -2.19
N THR A 131 23.50 8.84 -2.84
CA THR A 131 22.97 9.30 -4.13
C THR A 131 22.00 10.46 -3.95
N GLU A 132 21.83 11.33 -4.95
CA GLU A 132 20.83 12.42 -4.94
C GLU A 132 19.42 11.94 -4.58
N ARG A 133 19.04 10.75 -5.04
CA ARG A 133 17.78 10.10 -4.69
C ARG A 133 17.65 9.87 -3.18
N MET A 134 18.71 9.38 -2.53
CA MET A 134 18.72 9.14 -1.08
C MET A 134 18.60 10.45 -0.30
N LEU A 135 19.26 11.51 -0.77
CA LEU A 135 19.14 12.85 -0.17
C LEU A 135 17.72 13.40 -0.27
N LYS A 136 17.06 13.22 -1.42
CA LYS A 136 15.66 13.61 -1.62
C LYS A 136 14.72 12.81 -0.73
N GLU A 137 14.89 11.49 -0.66
CA GLU A 137 14.07 10.60 0.18
C GLU A 137 14.27 10.87 1.68
N ALA A 138 15.47 11.27 2.11
CA ALA A 138 15.76 11.63 3.50
C ALA A 138 14.98 12.86 3.99
N ARG A 139 14.50 13.73 3.08
CA ARG A 139 13.64 14.88 3.36
C ARG A 139 12.14 14.58 3.26
N LEU A 140 11.78 13.33 3.01
CA LEU A 140 10.39 12.89 2.80
C LEU A 140 10.08 11.73 3.75
N SER A 141 9.76 12.05 5.01
CA SER A 141 9.46 11.06 6.05
C SER A 141 7.98 10.76 6.25
N PHE A 142 7.10 11.74 6.04
CA PHE A 142 5.69 11.61 6.40
C PHE A 142 4.77 12.06 5.27
N PRO A 143 3.69 11.32 4.95
CA PRO A 143 3.32 9.98 5.45
C PRO A 143 4.09 8.83 4.73
N SER A 144 4.17 7.65 5.37
CA SER A 144 4.77 6.46 4.77
C SER A 144 3.90 5.88 3.66
N GLY A 145 4.42 5.85 2.43
CA GLY A 145 3.71 5.26 1.29
C GLY A 145 3.54 3.74 1.38
N HIS A 146 4.47 3.05 2.02
CA HIS A 146 4.35 1.60 2.23
C HIS A 146 3.20 1.29 3.19
N SER A 147 3.09 2.07 4.27
CA SER A 147 2.04 1.89 5.27
C SER A 147 0.67 2.27 4.71
N SER A 148 0.54 3.41 4.02
CA SER A 148 -0.75 3.84 3.46
C SER A 148 -1.29 2.85 2.42
N PHE A 149 -0.44 2.38 1.50
CA PHE A 149 -0.83 1.39 0.50
C PHE A 149 -1.20 0.04 1.13
N SER A 150 -0.41 -0.47 2.09
CA SER A 150 -0.72 -1.75 2.73
C SER A 150 -2.01 -1.70 3.56
N PHE A 151 -2.25 -0.60 4.25
CA PHE A 151 -3.51 -0.43 4.98
C PHE A 151 -4.70 -0.39 4.04
N PHE A 152 -4.64 0.42 2.98
CA PHE A 152 -5.74 0.51 2.01
C PHE A 152 -6.07 -0.86 1.41
N THR A 153 -5.07 -1.57 0.89
CA THR A 153 -5.27 -2.83 0.18
C THR A 153 -5.85 -3.93 1.08
N MET A 154 -5.31 -4.09 2.28
CA MET A 154 -5.75 -5.14 3.22
C MET A 154 -7.09 -4.82 3.87
N VAL A 155 -7.35 -3.55 4.22
CA VAL A 155 -8.62 -3.13 4.80
C VAL A 155 -9.74 -3.21 3.77
N TYR A 156 -9.49 -2.78 2.52
CA TYR A 156 -10.43 -2.96 1.42
C TYR A 156 -10.76 -4.44 1.23
N LEU A 157 -9.74 -5.31 1.23
CA LEU A 157 -9.94 -6.75 1.07
C LEU A 157 -10.78 -7.35 2.23
N ALA A 158 -10.52 -6.94 3.47
CA ALA A 158 -11.30 -7.37 4.62
C ALA A 158 -12.77 -6.95 4.53
N MET A 159 -13.04 -5.70 4.12
CA MET A 159 -14.41 -5.21 3.87
C MET A 159 -15.07 -5.90 2.67
N TYR A 160 -14.32 -6.16 1.60
CA TYR A 160 -14.81 -6.90 0.44
C TYR A 160 -15.26 -8.31 0.82
N LEU A 161 -14.43 -9.04 1.59
CA LEU A 161 -14.79 -10.36 2.13
C LEU A 161 -16.01 -10.28 3.05
N GLN A 162 -16.13 -9.21 3.85
CA GLN A 162 -17.31 -8.99 4.69
C GLN A 162 -18.60 -8.85 3.85
N SER A 163 -18.53 -8.15 2.72
CA SER A 163 -19.70 -7.91 1.88
C SER A 163 -20.08 -9.11 1.01
N ARG A 164 -19.10 -9.81 0.42
CA ARG A 164 -19.36 -10.81 -0.62
C ARG A 164 -19.40 -12.24 -0.13
N MET A 165 -18.64 -12.60 0.91
CA MET A 165 -18.54 -14.00 1.34
C MET A 165 -19.75 -14.40 2.19
N THR A 166 -20.84 -14.84 1.54
CA THR A 166 -22.09 -15.29 2.19
C THR A 166 -22.10 -16.80 2.52
N TRP A 167 -20.93 -17.46 2.50
CA TRP A 167 -20.79 -18.89 2.70
C TRP A 167 -21.38 -19.36 4.05
N GLN A 168 -22.33 -20.28 4.00
CA GLN A 168 -23.09 -20.82 5.15
C GLN A 168 -22.30 -21.80 6.04
N GLY A 169 -21.08 -22.20 5.63
CA GLY A 169 -20.21 -23.09 6.41
C GLY A 169 -19.57 -22.39 7.62
N SER A 170 -18.24 -22.41 7.71
CA SER A 170 -17.54 -21.85 8.88
C SER A 170 -17.51 -20.31 8.83
N LYS A 171 -18.38 -19.67 9.62
CA LYS A 171 -18.35 -18.21 9.87
C LYS A 171 -17.00 -17.75 10.43
N LEU A 172 -16.28 -18.64 11.12
CA LEU A 172 -14.99 -18.33 11.76
C LEU A 172 -13.86 -18.14 10.75
N LEU A 173 -13.88 -18.86 9.63
CA LEU A 173 -12.85 -18.75 8.58
C LEU A 173 -12.79 -17.32 8.02
N ARG A 174 -13.95 -16.70 7.80
CA ARG A 174 -14.05 -15.32 7.28
C ARG A 174 -13.42 -14.31 8.24
N HIS A 175 -13.75 -14.39 9.53
CA HIS A 175 -13.18 -13.49 10.53
C HIS A 175 -11.69 -13.74 10.75
N PHE A 176 -11.24 -14.99 10.67
CA PHE A 176 -9.83 -15.32 10.72
C PHE A 176 -9.04 -14.71 9.55
N LEU A 177 -9.55 -14.84 8.32
CA LEU A 177 -8.91 -14.23 7.15
C LEU A 177 -8.86 -12.70 7.25
N GLN A 178 -9.94 -12.06 7.69
CA GLN A 178 -9.97 -10.61 7.94
C GLN A 178 -8.91 -10.19 8.96
N PHE A 179 -8.80 -10.93 10.08
CA PHE A 179 -7.78 -10.68 11.09
C PHE A 179 -6.37 -10.82 10.50
N CYS A 180 -6.09 -11.88 9.74
CA CYS A 180 -4.80 -12.06 9.08
C CYS A 180 -4.42 -10.89 8.17
N PHE A 181 -5.35 -10.40 7.34
CA PHE A 181 -5.06 -9.26 6.46
C PHE A 181 -4.78 -7.97 7.23
N ILE A 182 -5.53 -7.70 8.30
CA ILE A 182 -5.30 -6.54 9.16
C ILE A 182 -3.94 -6.66 9.86
N MET A 183 -3.58 -7.85 10.35
CA MET A 183 -2.29 -8.09 10.98
C MET A 183 -1.11 -7.91 10.02
N VAL A 184 -1.26 -8.28 8.75
CA VAL A 184 -0.25 -8.00 7.70
C VAL A 184 -0.09 -6.49 7.51
N ALA A 185 -1.18 -5.74 7.38
CA ALA A 185 -1.11 -4.28 7.28
C ALA A 185 -0.44 -3.66 8.51
N TRP A 186 -0.82 -4.10 9.71
CA TRP A 186 -0.21 -3.65 10.96
C TRP A 186 1.29 -3.93 11.01
N TYR A 187 1.73 -5.14 10.64
CA TYR A 187 3.13 -5.52 10.59
C TYR A 187 3.93 -4.64 9.61
N THR A 188 3.40 -4.42 8.41
CA THR A 188 4.07 -3.54 7.42
C THR A 188 4.20 -2.11 7.94
N ALA A 189 3.21 -1.62 8.68
CA ALA A 189 3.23 -0.28 9.24
C ALA A 189 4.24 -0.14 10.38
N LEU A 190 4.35 -1.15 11.26
CA LEU A 190 5.37 -1.17 12.32
C LEU A 190 6.80 -1.32 11.78
N SER A 191 6.97 -1.97 10.63
CA SER A 191 8.28 -2.17 10.01
C SER A 191 8.90 -0.91 9.41
N ARG A 192 8.19 0.23 9.43
CA ARG A 192 8.52 1.46 8.72
C ARG A 192 8.58 2.68 9.62
#